data_AF-A0A7Y2TSV0-F1
#
_entry.id   AF-A0A7Y2TSV0-F1
#
_cell.length_a   1.000
_cell.length_b   1.000
_cell.length_c   1.000
_cell.angle_alpha   90.00
_cell.angle_beta   90.00
_cell.angle_gamma   90.00
#
_symmetry.space_group_name_H-M   'P 1'
#
loop_
_entity.id
_entity.type
_entity.pdbx_description
1 polymer ?
#
loop_
_entity_poly.entity_id
_entity_poly.type
_entity_poly.pdbx_seq_one_letter_code
_entity_poly.pdbx_strand_id
1 'polypeptide(L)' 'CVQLHGGAGYMSEYRISHMFTDARVSRIYAGSTEIMKEIIARSIGLDERKLV' A
#
# COMPACT_ATOMS: atom_id res chain seq x y z
N CYS A 1 5.81 11.07 -7.12
CA CYS A 1 5.30 12.41 -7.43
C CYS A 1 5.70 13.46 -6.40
N VAL A 2 5.50 13.25 -5.09
CA VAL A 2 5.91 14.22 -4.04
C VAL A 2 7.36 14.69 -4.19
N GLN A 3 8.29 13.76 -4.46
CA GLN A 3 9.72 14.09 -4.68
C GLN A 3 9.96 15.17 -5.76
N LEU A 4 9.17 15.16 -6.85
CA LEU A 4 9.31 16.14 -7.94
C LEU A 4 8.81 17.54 -7.53
N HIS A 5 8.00 17.64 -6.47
CA HIS A 5 7.44 18.90 -5.98
C HIS A 5 8.31 19.52 -4.87
N GLY A 6 9.39 18.85 -4.44
CA GLY A 6 10.29 19.34 -3.39
C GLY A 6 9.54 19.73 -2.11
N GLY A 7 9.90 20.88 -1.51
CA GLY A 7 9.28 21.38 -0.29
C GLY A 7 7.76 21.62 -0.41
N ALA A 8 7.27 22.04 -1.59
CA ALA A 8 5.83 22.20 -1.83
C ALA A 8 5.07 20.88 -1.72
N GLY A 9 5.75 19.75 -1.93
CA GLY A 9 5.19 18.41 -1.72
C GLY A 9 4.78 18.10 -0.28
N TYR A 10 5.27 18.87 0.69
CA TYR A 10 5.06 18.65 2.13
C TYR A 10 4.11 19.67 2.78
N MET A 11 3.65 20.67 2.02
CA MET A 11 2.80 21.75 2.49
C MET A 11 1.32 21.38 2.29
N SER A 12 0.47 21.67 3.27
CA SER A 12 -0.94 21.28 3.26
C SER A 12 -1.79 22.14 2.31
N GLU A 13 -1.25 23.26 1.84
CA GLU A 13 -1.86 24.15 0.87
C GLU A 13 -1.88 23.55 -0.54
N TYR A 14 -0.97 22.62 -0.85
CA TYR A 14 -0.93 21.95 -2.15
C TYR A 14 -1.54 20.55 -2.07
N ARG A 15 -2.41 20.24 -3.04
CA ARG A 15 -3.17 18.97 -3.10
C ARG A 15 -2.29 17.71 -3.09
N ILE A 16 -1.04 17.80 -3.55
CA ILE A 16 -0.13 16.66 -3.65
C ILE A 16 0.19 16.03 -2.28
N SER A 17 0.22 16.82 -1.20
CA SER A 17 0.47 16.32 0.15
C SER A 17 -0.71 15.46 0.64
N HIS A 18 -1.94 15.94 0.47
CA HIS A 18 -3.17 15.20 0.77
C HIS A 18 -3.32 13.94 -0.06
N MET A 19 -3.08 14.02 -1.37
CA MET A 19 -3.13 12.84 -2.23
C MET A 19 -2.13 11.75 -1.81
N PHE A 20 -0.94 12.16 -1.31
CA PHE A 20 0.04 11.21 -0.79
C PHE A 20 -0.45 10.52 0.48
N THR A 21 -1.05 11.26 1.43
CA THR A 21 -1.60 10.69 2.67
C THR A 21 -2.78 9.78 2.39
N ASP A 22 -3.72 10.20 1.55
CA ASP A 22 -4.90 9.42 1.19
C ASP A 22 -4.51 8.09 0.54
N ALA A 23 -3.51 8.11 -0.35
CA ALA A 23 -3.04 6.90 -1.03
C ALA A 23 -2.48 5.83 -0.07
N ARG A 24 -2.02 6.20 1.13
CA ARG A 24 -1.42 5.25 2.10
C ARG A 24 -2.42 4.21 2.58
N VAL A 25 -3.70 4.57 2.65
CA VAL A 25 -4.74 3.70 3.21
C VAL A 25 -5.06 2.48 2.35
N SER A 26 -4.75 2.56 1.05
CA SER A 26 -4.98 1.50 0.06
C SER A 26 -4.32 0.17 0.41
N ARG A 27 -3.24 0.18 1.21
CA ARG A 27 -2.52 -1.03 1.62
C ARG A 27 -3.12 -1.75 2.81
N ILE A 28 -4.18 -1.19 3.41
CA ILE A 28 -4.77 -1.65 4.69
C ILE A 28 -6.24 -2.02 4.49
N TYR A 29 -7.01 -1.14 3.83
CA TYR A 29 -8.44 -1.35 3.65
C TYR A 29 -8.75 -2.56 2.77
N ALA A 30 -9.85 -3.24 3.09
CA ALA A 30 -10.30 -4.47 2.41
C ALA A 30 -9.28 -5.62 2.42
N GLY A 31 -8.35 -5.60 3.37
CA GLY A 31 -7.29 -6.59 3.51
C GLY A 31 -5.92 -5.92 3.39
N SER A 32 -5.04 -6.16 4.36
CA SER A 32 -3.69 -5.62 4.26
C SER A 32 -2.94 -6.25 3.09
N THR A 33 -1.89 -5.59 2.61
CA THR A 33 -1.05 -6.12 1.53
C THR A 33 -0.51 -7.51 1.86
N GLU A 34 -0.21 -7.79 3.12
CA GLU A 34 0.24 -9.10 3.62
C GLU A 34 -0.86 -10.16 3.49
N ILE A 35 -2.09 -9.85 3.91
CA ILE A 35 -3.23 -10.78 3.77
C ILE A 35 -3.54 -11.07 2.30
N MET A 36 -3.48 -10.07 1.44
CA MET A 36 -3.68 -10.27 0.00
C MET A 36 -2.60 -11.18 -0.60
N LYS A 37 -1.34 -11.03 -0.18
CA LYS A 37 -0.26 -11.94 -0.56
C LYS A 37 -0.48 -13.35 -0.06
N GLU A 38 -0.97 -13.54 1.17
CA GLU A 38 -1.33 -14.87 1.67
C GLU A 38 -2.46 -15.53 0.86
N ILE A 39 -3.51 -14.78 0.51
CA ILE A 39 -4.62 -15.30 -0.30
C ILE A 39 -4.10 -15.76 -1.66
N ILE A 40 -3.25 -14.96 -2.30
CA ILE A 40 -2.61 -15.32 -3.58
C ILE A 40 -1.72 -16.54 -3.40
N ALA A 41 -0.86 -16.59 -2.37
CA ALA A 41 0.02 -17.74 -2.12
C ALA A 41 -0.77 -19.05 -1.96
N ARG A 42 -1.91 -19.01 -1.27
CA ARG A 42 -2.82 -20.16 -1.13
C ARG A 42 -3.43 -20.58 -2.48
N SER A 43 -3.76 -19.63 -3.35
CA SER A 43 -4.35 -19.94 -4.66
C SER A 43 -3.36 -20.54 -5.67
N ILE A 44 -2.05 -20.24 -5.53
CA ILE A 44 -0.99 -20.76 -6.41
C ILE A 44 -0.16 -21.89 -5.77
N GLY A 45 -0.57 -22.41 -4.61
CA GLY A 45 0.07 -23.55 -3.97
C GLY A 45 1.41 -23.27 -3.29
N LEU A 46 1.72 -22.00 -3.02
CA LEU A 46 2.93 -21.57 -2.30
C LEU A 46 2.69 -21.40 -0.78
N ASP A 47 1.63 -21.98 -0.24
CA ASP A 47 1.33 -21.91 1.18
C ASP A 47 2.19 -22.91 1.97
N GLU A 48 3.20 -22.40 2.68
CA GLU A 48 4.18 -23.20 3.45
C GLU A 48 3.52 -24.05 4.54
N ARG A 49 2.31 -23.70 5.00
CA ARG A 49 1.53 -24.52 5.95
C ARG A 49 1.13 -25.90 5.39
N LYS A 50 1.16 -26.10 4.07
CA LYS A 50 0.89 -27.41 3.44
C LYS A 50 2.08 -28.36 3.50
N LEU A 51 3.26 -27.87 3.90
CA LEU A 51 4.49 -28.66 3.99
C LEU A 51 4.69 -29.30 5.38
N VAL A 52 3.72 -29.14 6.29
CA VAL A 52 3.68 -29.71 7.65
C VAL A 52 2.61 -30.80 7.73
#